data_AF-G6FV09-F1
#
_entry.id   AF-G6FV09-F1
#
_cell.length_a   1.000
_cell.length_b   1.000
_cell.length_c   1.000
_cell.angle_alpha   90.00
_cell.angle_beta   90.00
_cell.angle_gamma   90.00
#
_symmetry.space_group_name_H-M   'P 1'
#
loop_
_entity.id
_entity.type
_entity.pdbx_description
1 polymer ?
#
loop_
_entity_poly.entity_id
_entity_poly.type
_entity_poly.pdbx_seq_one_letter_code
_entity_poly.pdbx_strand_id
1 'polypeptide(L)' 'MFADLGLANPDELLVKAELARQISEIITKQNLTQIEAAEILEVDQPKISALSNLLAWQG' A
#
# COMPACT_ATOMS: atom_id res chain seq x y z
N MET A 1 13.48 11.06 12.41
CA MET A 1 14.17 12.00 11.51
C MET A 1 14.57 11.21 10.27
N PHE A 2 13.74 11.22 9.23
CA PHE A 2 13.89 10.40 8.01
C PHE A 2 14.64 11.13 6.88
N ALA A 3 15.34 12.22 7.20
CA ALA A 3 15.95 13.11 6.20
C ALA A 3 17.34 12.65 5.71
N ASP A 4 18.02 11.73 6.41
CA ASP A 4 19.44 11.44 6.16
C ASP A 4 19.74 10.26 5.22
N LEU A 5 18.74 9.65 4.58
CA LEU A 5 18.97 8.47 3.74
C LEU A 5 19.18 8.76 2.25
N GLY A 6 19.15 10.02 1.80
CA GLY A 6 19.39 10.37 0.38
C GLY A 6 18.41 9.70 -0.61
N LEU A 7 17.32 9.13 -0.10
CA LEU A 7 16.25 8.54 -0.88
C LEU A 7 15.38 9.66 -1.43
N ALA A 8 15.04 9.58 -2.71
CA ALA A 8 14.18 10.53 -3.38
C ALA A 8 12.91 10.76 -2.54
N ASN A 9 12.81 11.97 -1.98
CA ASN A 9 11.61 12.55 -1.38
C ASN A 9 10.96 11.71 -0.26
N PRO A 10 11.53 11.69 0.98
CA PRO A 10 10.98 10.90 2.10
C PRO A 10 9.51 11.21 2.43
N ASP A 11 9.05 12.44 2.18
CA ASP A 11 7.64 12.81 2.35
C ASP A 11 6.73 12.10 1.35
N GLU A 12 7.18 11.90 0.11
CA GLU A 12 6.42 11.18 -0.92
C GLU A 12 6.27 9.70 -0.58
N LEU A 13 7.33 9.10 -0.02
CA LEU A 13 7.30 7.71 0.44
C LEU A 13 6.35 7.53 1.63
N LEU A 14 6.32 8.48 2.57
CA LEU A 14 5.37 8.47 3.69
C LEU A 14 3.92 8.58 3.21
N VAL A 15 3.64 9.49 2.27
CA VAL A 15 2.30 9.64 1.68
C VAL A 15 1.88 8.35 0.96
N LYS A 16 2.78 7.73 0.19
CA LYS A 16 2.51 6.45 -0.49
C LYS A 16 2.26 5.31 0.50
N ALA A 17 3.02 5.24 1.59
CA ALA A 17 2.85 4.22 2.62
C ALA A 17 1.52 4.37 3.37
N GLU A 18 1.14 5.60 3.72
CA GLU A 18 -0.13 5.88 4.39
C GLU A 18 -1.32 5.57 3.48
N LEU A 19 -1.23 5.89 2.19
CA LEU A 19 -2.24 5.51 1.21
C LEU A 19 -2.38 3.99 1.09
N ALA A 20 -1.25 3.27 1.00
CA ALA A 20 -1.24 1.81 0.95
C ALA A 20 -1.91 1.19 2.18
N ARG A 21 -1.60 1.72 3.37
CA ARG A 21 -2.20 1.30 4.65
C ARG A 21 -3.73 1.45 4.64
N GLN A 22 -4.23 2.61 4.21
CA GLN A 22 -5.68 2.86 4.16
C GLN A 22 -6.39 1.93 3.16
N ILE A 23 -5.81 1.71 1.98
CA ILE A 23 -6.36 0.78 0.98
C ILE A 23 -6.43 -0.64 1.56
N SER A 24 -5.35 -1.13 2.18
CA SER A 24 -5.31 -2.45 2.79
C SER A 24 -6.33 -2.61 3.90
N GLU A 25 -6.51 -1.61 4.77
CA GLU A 25 -7.56 -1.65 5.79
C GLU A 25 -8.96 -1.78 5.18
N ILE A 26 -9.24 -1.05 4.11
CA ILE A 26 -10.54 -1.07 3.42
C ILE A 26 -10.79 -2.44 2.80
N ILE A 27 -9.78 -3.04 2.16
CA ILE A 27 -9.84 -4.39 1.60
C ILE A 27 -10.15 -5.41 2.69
N THR A 28 -9.43 -5.36 3.82
CA THR A 28 -9.65 -6.27 4.96
C THR A 28 -11.03 -6.07 5.59
N LYS A 29 -11.44 -4.83 5.84
CA LYS A 29 -12.75 -4.52 6.45
C LYS A 29 -13.92 -5.00 5.59
N GLN A 30 -13.75 -5.02 4.27
CA GLN A 30 -14.77 -5.48 3.32
C GLN A 30 -14.65 -6.97 2.96
N ASN A 31 -13.68 -7.71 3.53
CA ASN A 31 -13.36 -9.10 3.18
C ASN A 31 -13.13 -9.31 1.67
N LEU A 32 -12.56 -8.31 0.99
CA LEU A 32 -12.25 -8.41 -0.43
C LEU A 32 -11.01 -9.27 -0.63
N THR A 33 -11.06 -10.16 -1.61
CA THR A 33 -9.88 -10.82 -2.15
C THR A 33 -9.02 -9.80 -2.91
N GLN A 34 -7.73 -10.13 -3.13
CA GLN A 34 -6.86 -9.26 -3.92
C GLN A 34 -7.35 -9.06 -5.36
N ILE A 35 -8.08 -10.04 -5.91
CA ILE A 35 -8.63 -9.96 -7.26
C ILE A 35 -9.82 -9.00 -7.29
N GLU A 36 -10.77 -9.14 -6.35
CA GLU A 36 -11.92 -8.22 -6.27
C GLU A 36 -11.47 -6.78 -6.00
N ALA A 37 -10.47 -6.59 -5.14
CA ALA A 37 -9.88 -5.28 -4.91
C ALA A 37 -9.22 -4.70 -6.16
N ALA A 38 -8.55 -5.53 -6.97
CA ALA A 38 -7.93 -5.12 -8.22
C ALA A 38 -8.98 -4.68 -9.25
N GLU A 39 -10.09 -5.41 -9.35
CA GLU A 39 -11.23 -5.07 -10.22
C GLU A 39 -11.90 -3.76 -9.80
N ILE A 40 -12.17 -3.59 -8.49
CA ILE A 40 -12.82 -2.36 -7.96
C ILE A 40 -11.93 -1.13 -8.14
N LEU A 41 -10.63 -1.28 -7.96
CA LEU A 41 -9.66 -0.18 -8.06
C LEU A 41 -9.16 0.04 -9.50
N GLU A 42 -9.62 -0.77 -10.46
CA GLU A 42 -9.20 -0.73 -11.88
C GLU A 42 -7.67 -0.78 -12.05
N VAL A 43 -7.02 -1.63 -11.25
CA VAL A 43 -5.57 -1.87 -11.28
C VAL A 43 -5.28 -3.35 -11.45
N ASP A 44 -4.05 -3.66 -11.85
CA ASP A 44 -3.61 -5.06 -11.93
C ASP A 44 -3.45 -5.67 -10.53
N GLN A 45 -3.85 -6.93 -10.36
CA GLN A 45 -3.69 -7.66 -9.10
C GLN A 45 -2.27 -7.65 -8.50
N PRO A 46 -1.17 -7.68 -9.29
CA PRO A 46 0.18 -7.55 -8.74
C PRO A 46 0.41 -6.23 -7.99
N LYS A 47 -0.25 -5.14 -8.38
CA LYS A 47 -0.17 -3.84 -7.66
C LYS A 47 -0.82 -3.95 -6.29
N ILE A 48 -1.95 -4.65 -6.17
CA ILE A 48 -2.62 -4.91 -4.89
C ILE A 48 -1.77 -5.81 -3.97
N SER A 49 -1.14 -6.83 -4.54
CA SER A 49 -0.20 -7.69 -3.81
C SER A 49 1.00 -6.89 -3.28
N ALA A 50 1.55 -5.98 -4.09
CA ALA A 50 2.65 -5.11 -3.67
C ALA A 50 2.27 -4.18 -2.51
N LEU A 51 1.06 -3.59 -2.52
CA LEU A 51 0.54 -2.78 -1.42
C LEU A 51 0.42 -3.59 -0.12
N SER A 52 -0.03 -4.84 -0.21
CA SER A 52 -0.15 -5.74 0.94
C SER A 52 1.21 -6.18 1.49
N ASN A 53 2.19 -6.42 0.61
CA ASN A 53 3.55 -6.81 1.00
C ASN A 53 4.37 -5.65 1.58
N LEU A 54 4.11 -4.41 1.18
CA LEU A 54 4.74 -3.21 1.76
C LEU A 54 4.49 -3.08 3.26
N LEU A 55 3.33 -3.54 3.74
CA LEU A 55 2.94 -3.49 5.15
C LEU A 55 3.47 -4.67 5.98
N ALA A 56 3.97 -5.74 5.34
CA ALA A 56 4.55 -6.90 6.03
C ALA A 56 5.89 -6.60 6.73
N TRP A 57 6.49 -5.44 6.47
CA TRP A 57 7.75 -4.97 7.07
C TRP A 57 7.56 -4.02 8.26
N GLN A 58 6.31 -3.79 8.70
CA GLN A 58 6.00 -2.97 9.89
C GLN A 58 5.64 -3.81 11.14
N GLY A 59 5.88 -5.13 11.10
CA GLY A 59 5.80 -6.03 12.26
C GLY A 59 7.12 -6.11 13.02
#